data_AF-A0A1R2BCU1-F1
#
_entry.id   AF-A0A1R2BCU1-F1
#
_cell.length_a   1.000
_cell.length_b   1.000
_cell.length_c   1.000
_cell.angle_alpha   90.00
_cell.angle_beta   90.00
_cell.angle_gamma   90.00
#
_symmetry.space_group_name_H-M   'P 1'
#
loop_
_entity.id
_entity.type
_entity.pdbx_description
1 polymer ?
#
loop_
_entity_poly.entity_id
_entity_poly.type
_entity_poly.pdbx_seq_one_letter_code
_entity_poly.pdbx_strand_id
1 'polypeptide(L)'
;MDPKEHESSTSRVSSPQKKFGETALGKSVTNCTDTYEVFNLLEAKKKQIRELQREIIRVNTLDNQIDDFDRVTKSKFYLMPFIRKTPVKNFFKDNNVVTKIRNNLEKPLPEEVEVFWYKMTTLGWKPETRQEATLTSIEGKLYLIGGVSRSINFDINVLTPLANRWEKLHPGGVEPDPRFGHSALNYKSKIIVFGGGTNFNTIHKLRECLNGIKIFHPDTCNWEYLKTSGTYISTRKYHSAAIVGKHLFIYGGLNQKNNLLDDCALLNLEKNTWKTIYLEGPTENAFQTSVTVLNDDQKNLSSIYHIPSSIHNKVKKPGIYIFGGIGHNKQAHNTLWLINVGQRPLIWEKLKVDGRGPSPRFLHSMIYNDRSNHIIIFGGRIDISQTNTYTCYNDVYLLCMQRLLWVRVRVQGEIPPARSGHCVSMLGNNMFIFGGVSNTCYCSSDMYILETENAKVKELIQKDEKKKQFLIDVENYKANKNRQARSVMAKRSSRELSKISGSREGYY
;
A
#
# COMPACT_ATOMS: atom_id res chain seq x y z
N MET A 1 1.48 63.15 -45.64
CA MET A 1 1.55 64.05 -44.48
C MET A 1 2.35 63.31 -43.42
N ASP A 2 3.58 63.78 -43.22
CA ASP A 2 4.48 63.51 -42.11
C ASP A 2 4.62 64.86 -41.35
N PRO A 3 5.35 64.99 -40.22
CA PRO A 3 5.55 64.10 -39.07
C PRO A 3 5.65 64.89 -37.73
N LYS A 4 6.08 64.23 -36.64
CA LYS A 4 7.02 64.69 -35.57
C LYS A 4 7.27 63.50 -34.61
N GLU A 5 8.42 62.82 -34.60
CA GLU A 5 9.75 63.12 -33.96
C GLU A 5 9.68 63.16 -32.41
N HIS A 6 10.52 62.50 -31.59
CA HIS A 6 11.98 62.34 -31.55
C HIS A 6 12.42 61.07 -30.74
N GLU A 7 13.36 60.24 -31.25
CA GLU A 7 14.80 60.02 -30.85
C GLU A 7 15.10 59.26 -29.53
N SER A 8 15.72 58.07 -29.56
CA SER A 8 17.18 57.70 -29.61
C SER A 8 17.79 57.53 -28.20
N SER A 9 18.70 56.61 -27.81
CA SER A 9 19.83 55.97 -28.50
C SER A 9 20.43 54.77 -27.71
N THR A 10 20.77 53.70 -28.43
CA THR A 10 21.94 52.77 -28.41
C THR A 10 22.93 52.62 -27.22
N SER A 11 23.38 51.37 -26.97
CA SER A 11 24.82 50.98 -27.12
C SER A 11 25.06 49.45 -27.13
N ARG A 12 25.94 49.02 -28.05
CA ARG A 12 26.59 47.69 -28.21
C ARG A 12 28.04 47.79 -27.75
N VAL A 13 28.61 46.77 -27.09
CA VAL A 13 30.07 46.48 -27.00
C VAL A 13 30.23 44.97 -26.73
N SER A 14 30.48 44.12 -27.74
CA SER A 14 31.75 43.54 -28.23
C SER A 14 32.44 42.49 -27.33
N SER A 15 32.61 41.29 -27.91
CA SER A 15 33.42 40.13 -27.50
C SER A 15 34.93 40.42 -27.40
N PRO A 16 35.70 39.49 -26.81
CA PRO A 16 36.76 38.85 -27.61
C PRO A 16 36.96 37.35 -27.38
N GLN A 17 37.27 36.64 -28.48
CA GLN A 17 37.91 35.33 -28.52
C GLN A 17 39.45 35.47 -28.51
N LYS A 18 40.17 34.51 -27.91
CA LYS A 18 41.53 33.99 -28.27
C LYS A 18 41.81 32.75 -27.39
N LYS A 19 41.84 31.52 -27.94
CA LYS A 19 42.92 30.75 -28.62
C LYS A 19 44.09 30.26 -27.73
N PHE A 20 44.15 28.92 -27.63
CA PHE A 20 45.29 27.97 -27.61
C PHE A 20 46.40 28.02 -26.55
N GLY A 21 46.69 26.84 -25.99
CA GLY A 21 47.93 26.48 -25.29
C GLY A 21 47.91 25.04 -24.77
N GLU A 22 48.41 24.08 -25.56
CA GLU A 22 48.86 22.75 -25.11
C GLU A 22 50.29 22.83 -24.55
N THR A 23 50.56 22.14 -23.44
CA THR A 23 51.81 21.43 -23.04
C THR A 23 51.63 20.98 -21.58
N ALA A 24 51.52 19.70 -21.22
CA ALA A 24 52.51 18.61 -21.21
C ALA A 24 53.42 18.55 -19.97
N LEU A 25 53.22 17.48 -19.19
CA LEU A 25 54.16 16.68 -18.37
C LEU A 25 54.78 17.19 -17.05
N GLY A 26 54.69 16.31 -16.03
CA GLY A 26 55.75 16.02 -15.05
C GLY A 26 55.29 16.05 -13.59
N LYS A 27 54.74 14.95 -13.03
CA LYS A 27 55.44 13.93 -12.17
C LYS A 27 55.76 14.46 -10.75
N SER A 28 55.53 13.76 -9.62
CA SER A 28 55.17 12.36 -9.35
C SER A 28 55.01 12.11 -7.83
N VAL A 29 54.11 11.17 -7.46
CA VAL A 29 54.30 10.03 -6.50
C VAL A 29 54.49 10.37 -5.01
N THR A 30 53.65 9.88 -4.10
CA THR A 30 53.65 8.48 -3.62
C THR A 30 52.29 7.84 -3.33
N ASN A 31 52.10 6.64 -3.91
CA ASN A 31 51.27 5.54 -3.41
C ASN A 31 51.87 4.98 -2.11
N CYS A 32 51.04 4.40 -1.23
CA CYS A 32 51.16 3.00 -0.74
C CYS A 32 50.35 2.79 0.55
N THR A 33 49.15 2.23 0.41
CA THR A 33 48.51 1.20 1.25
C THR A 33 47.24 0.78 0.48
N ASP A 34 46.99 -0.47 0.10
CA ASP A 34 47.70 -1.68 0.42
C ASP A 34 47.33 -2.77 -0.62
N THR A 35 48.03 -2.79 -1.76
CA THR A 35 47.94 -3.92 -2.71
C THR A 35 48.42 -5.22 -2.07
N TYR A 36 49.18 -5.13 -0.97
CA TYR A 36 49.62 -6.27 -0.17
C TYR A 36 48.44 -6.83 0.65
N GLU A 37 47.57 -6.00 1.23
CA GLU A 37 46.35 -6.49 1.91
C GLU A 37 45.39 -7.20 0.95
N VAL A 38 45.16 -6.66 -0.25
CA VAL A 38 44.27 -7.32 -1.23
C VAL A 38 44.87 -8.65 -1.70
N PHE A 39 46.19 -8.72 -1.91
CA PHE A 39 46.88 -9.95 -2.25
C PHE A 39 46.83 -10.97 -1.10
N ASN A 40 47.05 -10.54 0.14
CA ASN A 40 46.96 -11.39 1.33
C ASN A 40 45.53 -11.91 1.55
N LEU A 41 44.51 -11.09 1.29
CA LEU A 41 43.11 -11.52 1.35
C LEU A 41 42.79 -12.57 0.27
N LEU A 42 43.37 -12.42 -0.92
CA LEU A 42 43.20 -13.36 -2.03
C LEU A 42 43.89 -14.70 -1.75
N GLU A 43 45.11 -14.68 -1.20
CA GLU A 43 45.83 -15.89 -0.78
C GLU A 43 45.18 -16.56 0.43
N ALA A 44 44.63 -15.79 1.38
CA ALA A 44 43.84 -16.33 2.48
C ALA A 44 42.59 -17.07 1.97
N LYS A 45 41.88 -16.50 0.98
CA LYS A 45 40.72 -17.17 0.37
C LYS A 45 41.10 -18.41 -0.43
N LYS A 46 42.23 -18.40 -1.15
CA LYS A 46 42.75 -19.61 -1.84
C LYS A 46 43.11 -20.71 -0.84
N LYS A 47 43.70 -20.35 0.31
CA LYS A 47 44.00 -21.31 1.39
C LYS A 47 42.71 -21.92 1.96
N GLN A 48 41.69 -21.10 2.21
CA GLN A 48 40.37 -21.55 2.67
C GLN A 48 39.69 -22.52 1.69
N ILE A 49 39.79 -22.23 0.39
CA ILE A 49 39.27 -23.12 -0.67
C ILE A 49 40.03 -24.45 -0.69
N ARG A 50 41.36 -24.44 -0.55
CA ARG A 50 42.17 -25.67 -0.48
C ARG A 50 41.87 -26.49 0.77
N GLU A 51 41.58 -25.85 1.90
CA GLU A 51 41.16 -26.52 3.15
C GLU A 51 39.79 -27.19 2.97
N LEU A 52 38.81 -26.48 2.40
CA LEU A 52 37.50 -27.05 2.05
C LEU A 52 37.61 -28.21 1.06
N GLN A 53 38.49 -28.11 0.07
CA GLN A 53 38.75 -29.20 -0.88
C GLN A 53 39.38 -30.42 -0.19
N ARG A 54 40.31 -30.23 0.76
CA ARG A 54 40.86 -31.33 1.57
C ARG A 54 39.80 -31.96 2.46
N GLU A 55 38.89 -31.17 3.02
CA GLU A 55 37.82 -31.64 3.90
C GLU A 55 36.77 -32.44 3.13
N ILE A 56 36.44 -32.04 1.90
CA ILE A 56 35.62 -32.83 0.97
C ILE A 56 36.30 -34.17 0.61
N ILE A 57 37.61 -34.16 0.33
CA ILE A 57 38.38 -35.40 0.07
C ILE A 57 38.43 -36.28 1.34
N ARG A 58 38.51 -35.68 2.53
CA ARG A 58 38.47 -36.38 3.83
C ARG A 58 37.12 -37.05 4.06
N VAL A 59 36.02 -36.34 3.81
CA VAL A 59 34.65 -36.88 3.91
C VAL A 59 34.45 -38.02 2.91
N ASN A 60 34.91 -37.87 1.67
CA ASN A 60 34.83 -38.94 0.66
C ASN A 60 35.72 -40.16 0.98
N THR A 61 36.83 -39.98 1.72
CA THR A 61 37.65 -41.11 2.20
C THR A 61 37.07 -41.77 3.44
N LEU A 62 36.29 -41.04 4.26
CA LEU A 62 35.50 -41.57 5.37
C LEU A 62 34.28 -42.37 4.89
N ASP A 63 33.58 -41.92 3.85
CA ASP A 63 32.46 -42.67 3.25
C ASP A 63 32.92 -44.01 2.64
N ASN A 64 34.10 -44.04 2.01
CA ASN A 64 34.71 -45.28 1.51
C ASN A 64 35.19 -46.24 2.62
N GLN A 65 35.36 -45.76 3.87
CA GLN A 65 35.69 -46.60 5.03
C GLN A 65 34.44 -47.12 5.77
N ILE A 66 33.28 -46.52 5.53
CA ILE A 66 31.99 -46.98 6.08
C ILE A 66 31.40 -48.11 5.20
N ASP A 67 31.68 -48.11 3.89
CA ASP A 67 31.29 -49.19 2.95
C ASP A 67 32.02 -50.52 3.17
N ASP A 68 33.15 -50.54 3.89
CA ASP A 68 33.88 -51.78 4.26
C ASP A 68 33.34 -52.42 5.55
N PHE A 69 32.52 -51.71 6.34
CA PHE A 69 31.96 -52.22 7.60
C PHE A 69 30.59 -52.90 7.44
N ASP A 70 29.86 -52.60 6.36
CA ASP A 70 28.51 -53.16 6.10
C ASP A 70 28.51 -54.46 5.27
N ARG A 71 29.69 -55.05 5.02
CA ARG A 71 29.84 -56.37 4.36
C ARG A 71 29.76 -57.59 5.28
N VAL A 72 29.58 -57.43 6.60
CA VAL A 72 29.63 -58.58 7.55
C VAL A 72 28.26 -59.03 8.10
N THR A 73 27.15 -58.33 7.86
CA THR A 73 25.87 -58.71 8.50
C THR A 73 24.65 -58.70 7.59
N LYS A 74 24.66 -59.52 6.53
CA LYS A 74 23.42 -60.11 5.98
C LYS A 74 23.58 -61.60 5.66
N SER A 75 23.00 -62.41 6.53
CA SER A 75 22.54 -63.79 6.26
C SER A 75 21.13 -63.83 6.87
N LYS A 76 20.04 -64.30 6.27
CA LYS A 76 19.73 -65.17 5.13
C LYS A 76 18.28 -64.85 4.73
N PHE A 77 17.89 -64.99 3.47
CA PHE A 77 16.91 -65.98 2.99
C PHE A 77 16.32 -65.60 1.60
N TYR A 78 16.74 -66.39 0.61
CA TYR A 78 15.96 -67.01 -0.48
C TYR A 78 15.66 -66.30 -1.83
N LEU A 79 16.36 -66.87 -2.83
CA LEU A 79 15.96 -67.34 -4.16
C LEU A 79 15.63 -66.37 -5.33
N MET A 80 16.56 -66.38 -6.29
CA MET A 80 16.53 -66.05 -7.73
C MET A 80 15.59 -67.00 -8.54
N PRO A 81 15.41 -66.91 -9.90
CA PRO A 81 16.02 -66.02 -10.92
C PRO A 81 15.02 -65.45 -11.98
N PHE A 82 15.44 -64.46 -12.77
CA PHE A 82 15.37 -64.52 -14.25
C PHE A 82 16.11 -63.32 -14.88
N ILE A 83 17.17 -63.62 -15.64
CA ILE A 83 17.91 -62.68 -16.49
C ILE A 83 17.46 -62.92 -17.93
N ARG A 84 17.02 -61.89 -18.65
CA ARG A 84 17.22 -61.77 -20.11
C ARG A 84 17.36 -60.30 -20.55
N LYS A 85 18.49 -60.06 -21.23
CA LYS A 85 19.05 -58.90 -21.98
C LYS A 85 17.99 -57.95 -22.58
N THR A 86 18.15 -56.61 -22.69
CA THR A 86 19.13 -55.85 -23.52
C THR A 86 18.97 -54.30 -23.28
N PRO A 87 19.70 -53.39 -23.97
CA PRO A 87 20.67 -52.44 -23.43
C PRO A 87 20.16 -51.03 -23.04
N VAL A 88 21.05 -50.32 -22.34
CA VAL A 88 21.07 -48.89 -21.97
C VAL A 88 20.22 -47.97 -22.86
N LYS A 89 19.16 -47.39 -22.27
CA LYS A 89 18.74 -46.01 -22.52
C LYS A 89 17.89 -45.49 -21.35
N ASN A 90 18.27 -44.31 -20.89
CA ASN A 90 17.50 -43.34 -20.10
C ASN A 90 17.15 -43.70 -18.64
N PHE A 91 17.89 -43.12 -17.68
CA PHE A 91 17.31 -42.65 -16.42
C PHE A 91 18.08 -41.43 -15.89
N PHE A 92 17.66 -40.23 -16.32
CA PHE A 92 17.80 -39.01 -15.52
C PHE A 92 16.66 -38.99 -14.50
N LYS A 93 16.92 -39.44 -13.27
CA LYS A 93 16.20 -39.11 -12.03
C LYS A 93 17.24 -39.29 -10.92
N ASP A 94 17.75 -38.24 -10.28
CA ASP A 94 16.98 -37.39 -9.37
C ASP A 94 17.40 -35.91 -9.41
N ASN A 95 16.54 -35.08 -9.98
CA ASN A 95 16.64 -33.61 -9.98
C ASN A 95 16.25 -32.96 -8.63
N ASN A 96 16.06 -33.73 -7.56
CA ASN A 96 15.55 -33.20 -6.30
C ASN A 96 16.60 -32.51 -5.41
N VAL A 97 17.89 -32.77 -5.64
CA VAL A 97 18.96 -32.15 -4.83
C VAL A 97 19.45 -30.84 -5.47
N VAL A 98 19.63 -30.82 -6.79
CA VAL A 98 20.08 -29.63 -7.52
C VAL A 98 19.04 -28.50 -7.47
N THR A 99 17.75 -28.84 -7.47
CA THR A 99 16.65 -27.86 -7.35
C THR A 99 16.59 -27.25 -5.94
N LYS A 100 16.92 -28.02 -4.89
CA LYS A 100 17.02 -27.53 -3.51
C LYS A 100 18.20 -26.56 -3.31
N ILE A 101 19.34 -26.84 -3.96
CA ILE A 101 20.54 -25.99 -3.84
C ILE A 101 20.38 -24.70 -4.66
N ARG A 102 19.70 -24.76 -5.82
CA ARG A 102 19.43 -23.57 -6.65
C ARG A 102 18.46 -22.58 -5.97
N ASN A 103 17.52 -23.08 -5.17
CA ASN A 103 16.61 -22.25 -4.36
C ASN A 103 17.30 -21.57 -3.16
N ASN A 104 18.53 -21.96 -2.80
CA ASN A 104 19.29 -21.36 -1.69
C ASN A 104 20.31 -20.29 -2.16
N LEU A 105 20.32 -19.94 -3.45
CA LEU A 105 21.16 -18.86 -4.00
C LEU A 105 20.35 -17.63 -4.47
N GLU A 106 19.10 -17.50 -4.02
CA GLU A 106 18.34 -16.25 -4.13
C GLU A 106 18.82 -15.28 -3.03
N LYS A 107 19.41 -14.16 -3.43
CA LYS A 107 19.76 -13.07 -2.51
C LYS A 107 18.55 -12.74 -1.62
N PRO A 108 18.70 -12.61 -0.28
CA PRO A 108 17.60 -12.18 0.56
C PRO A 108 17.13 -10.81 0.08
N LEU A 109 15.86 -10.71 -0.34
CA LEU A 109 15.17 -9.43 -0.46
C LEU A 109 15.37 -8.66 0.86
N PRO A 110 15.50 -7.32 0.84
CA PRO A 110 15.70 -6.60 2.08
C PRO A 110 14.57 -6.99 3.03
N GLU A 111 14.92 -7.45 4.23
CA GLU A 111 13.96 -7.90 5.24
C GLU A 111 12.99 -6.79 5.66
N GLU A 112 13.13 -5.58 5.12
CA GLU A 112 12.40 -4.37 5.45
C GLU A 112 12.15 -3.54 4.17
N VAL A 113 10.88 -3.16 3.95
CA VAL A 113 10.44 -2.24 2.89
C VAL A 113 10.19 -0.87 3.51
N GLU A 114 10.76 0.19 2.92
CA GLU A 114 10.52 1.55 3.37
C GLU A 114 9.34 2.17 2.63
N VAL A 115 8.51 2.91 3.37
CA VAL A 115 7.41 3.69 2.82
C VAL A 115 7.42 5.09 3.42
N PHE A 116 6.92 6.07 2.69
CA PHE A 116 6.95 7.46 3.11
C PHE A 116 5.56 8.09 3.04
N TRP A 117 5.09 8.62 4.17
CA TRP A 117 3.88 9.42 4.24
C TRP A 117 4.19 10.89 3.98
N TYR A 118 3.36 11.54 3.18
CA TYR A 118 3.33 12.99 3.10
C TYR A 118 1.90 13.48 3.02
N LYS A 119 1.69 14.69 3.51
CA LYS A 119 0.39 15.34 3.54
C LYS A 119 0.24 16.24 2.32
N MET A 120 -0.84 16.04 1.57
CA MET A 120 -1.20 16.92 0.46
C MET A 120 -2.25 17.92 0.92
N THR A 121 -1.82 19.18 1.04
CA THR A 121 -2.71 20.31 1.29
C THR A 121 -3.29 20.78 -0.04
N THR A 122 -4.59 20.57 -0.24
CA THR A 122 -5.28 20.98 -1.47
C THR A 122 -5.53 22.48 -1.50
N LEU A 123 -5.52 23.05 -2.71
CA LEU A 123 -5.83 24.45 -2.95
C LEU A 123 -7.34 24.67 -3.05
N GLY A 124 -7.83 25.74 -2.43
CA GLY A 124 -9.22 26.17 -2.54
C GLY A 124 -10.20 25.39 -1.66
N TRP A 125 -11.44 25.25 -2.13
CA TRP A 125 -12.48 24.49 -1.45
C TRP A 125 -12.09 23.00 -1.36
N LYS A 126 -12.51 22.34 -0.28
CA LYS A 126 -12.39 20.89 -0.11
C LYS A 126 -13.64 20.31 0.55
N PRO A 127 -14.00 19.05 0.30
CA PRO A 127 -15.13 18.40 0.93
C PRO A 127 -14.99 18.37 2.45
N GLU A 128 -16.14 18.33 3.15
CA GLU A 128 -16.15 18.04 4.58
C GLU A 128 -15.55 16.66 4.86
N THR A 129 -14.84 16.57 5.99
CA THR A 129 -14.33 15.29 6.48
C THR A 129 -15.49 14.35 6.78
N ARG A 130 -15.33 13.08 6.41
CA ARG A 130 -16.37 12.06 6.50
C ARG A 130 -15.76 10.69 6.72
N GLN A 131 -16.53 9.81 7.31
CA GLN A 131 -16.22 8.38 7.40
C GLN A 131 -17.13 7.57 6.49
N GLU A 132 -16.73 6.34 6.18
CA GLU A 132 -17.53 5.33 5.46
C GLU A 132 -18.01 5.81 4.07
N ALA A 133 -17.27 6.77 3.51
CA ALA A 133 -17.30 7.15 2.11
C ALA A 133 -16.50 6.16 1.26
N THR A 134 -16.56 6.32 -0.05
CA THR A 134 -15.71 5.61 -0.99
C THR A 134 -14.87 6.58 -1.81
N LEU A 135 -13.66 6.17 -2.19
CA LEU A 135 -12.74 6.95 -3.02
C LEU A 135 -12.29 6.09 -4.20
N THR A 136 -12.77 6.42 -5.40
CA THR A 136 -12.53 5.61 -6.60
C THR A 136 -11.68 6.38 -7.61
N SER A 137 -10.61 5.75 -8.10
CA SER A 137 -9.76 6.34 -9.13
C SER A 137 -10.23 5.99 -10.55
N ILE A 138 -10.33 7.01 -11.40
CA ILE A 138 -10.61 6.88 -12.84
C ILE A 138 -9.70 7.89 -13.56
N GLU A 139 -8.91 7.41 -14.52
CA GLU A 139 -8.17 8.24 -15.47
C GLU A 139 -7.41 9.43 -14.84
N GLY A 140 -6.69 9.18 -13.74
CA GLY A 140 -5.88 10.21 -13.07
C GLY A 140 -6.63 11.08 -12.06
N LYS A 141 -7.96 10.92 -11.91
CA LYS A 141 -8.80 11.64 -10.95
C LYS A 141 -9.29 10.71 -9.84
N LEU A 142 -9.59 11.29 -8.68
CA LEU A 142 -10.13 10.58 -7.51
C LEU A 142 -11.53 11.09 -7.20
N TYR A 143 -12.52 10.21 -7.20
CA TYR A 143 -13.92 10.52 -6.95
C TYR A 143 -14.31 10.09 -5.54
N LEU A 144 -14.69 11.04 -4.69
CA LEU A 144 -15.20 10.84 -3.35
C LEU A 144 -16.72 10.78 -3.38
N ILE A 145 -17.31 9.69 -2.91
CA ILE A 145 -18.76 9.47 -2.96
C ILE A 145 -19.31 9.15 -1.57
N GLY A 146 -20.39 9.85 -1.21
CA GLY A 146 -21.16 9.59 0.01
C GLY A 146 -20.34 9.73 1.29
N GLY A 147 -20.69 8.94 2.31
CA GLY A 147 -20.10 8.96 3.65
C GLY A 147 -20.98 9.64 4.70
N VAL A 148 -20.46 9.70 5.93
CA VAL A 148 -21.10 10.40 7.05
C VAL A 148 -20.16 11.45 7.62
N SER A 149 -20.69 12.66 7.73
CA SER A 149 -20.11 13.80 8.46
C SER A 149 -21.06 14.20 9.59
N ARG A 150 -21.58 15.44 9.57
CA ARG A 150 -22.70 15.88 10.41
C ARG A 150 -24.02 15.25 9.96
N SER A 151 -24.11 14.93 8.68
CA SER A 151 -25.23 14.28 8.01
C SER A 151 -24.69 13.20 7.06
N ILE A 152 -25.60 12.42 6.48
CA ILE A 152 -25.22 11.45 5.45
C ILE A 152 -25.08 12.20 4.13
N ASN A 153 -23.95 11.99 3.48
CA ASN A 153 -23.61 12.61 2.22
C ASN A 153 -24.22 11.85 1.04
N PHE A 154 -24.73 12.61 0.06
CA PHE A 154 -25.18 12.12 -1.25
C PHE A 154 -24.31 12.66 -2.40
N ASP A 155 -23.40 13.58 -2.08
CA ASP A 155 -22.57 14.26 -3.06
C ASP A 155 -21.47 13.35 -3.64
N ILE A 156 -21.05 13.71 -4.85
CA ILE A 156 -19.83 13.23 -5.49
C ILE A 156 -18.90 14.42 -5.72
N ASN A 157 -17.66 14.30 -5.27
CA ASN A 157 -16.62 15.31 -5.44
C ASN A 157 -15.42 14.69 -6.14
N VAL A 158 -14.72 15.48 -6.94
CA VAL A 158 -13.52 15.00 -7.64
C VAL A 158 -12.29 15.76 -7.21
N LEU A 159 -11.21 15.03 -6.96
CA LEU A 159 -9.87 15.58 -6.75
C LEU A 159 -9.04 15.28 -7.99
N THR A 160 -8.44 16.32 -8.54
CA THR A 160 -7.45 16.21 -9.61
C THR A 160 -6.07 16.38 -8.98
N PRO A 161 -5.30 15.30 -8.72
CA PRO A 161 -4.04 15.39 -7.95
C PRO A 161 -2.99 16.28 -8.60
N LEU A 162 -2.89 16.27 -9.93
CA LEU A 162 -1.97 17.14 -10.68
C LEU A 162 -2.30 18.64 -10.52
N ALA A 163 -3.59 18.97 -10.43
CA ALA A 163 -4.04 20.34 -10.17
C ALA A 163 -4.07 20.68 -8.67
N ASN A 164 -3.91 19.67 -7.80
CA ASN A 164 -4.01 19.75 -6.35
C ASN A 164 -5.30 20.48 -5.87
N ARG A 165 -6.44 20.17 -6.51
CA ARG A 165 -7.72 20.85 -6.26
C ARG A 165 -8.88 19.87 -6.22
N TRP A 166 -9.80 20.15 -5.30
CA TRP A 166 -11.11 19.53 -5.28
C TRP A 166 -12.11 20.36 -6.06
N GLU A 167 -13.02 19.67 -6.74
CA GLU A 167 -14.16 20.24 -7.43
C GLU A 167 -15.43 19.54 -6.93
N LYS A 168 -16.42 20.36 -6.57
CA LYS A 168 -17.76 19.86 -6.29
C LYS A 168 -18.46 19.61 -7.63
N LEU A 169 -18.89 18.39 -7.86
CA LEU A 169 -19.65 18.07 -9.06
C LEU A 169 -21.13 18.34 -8.83
N HIS A 170 -21.84 18.63 -9.92
CA HIS A 170 -23.28 18.81 -9.96
C HIS A 170 -23.87 17.91 -11.04
N PRO A 171 -23.92 16.59 -10.79
CA PRO A 171 -24.34 15.66 -11.82
C PRO A 171 -25.81 15.82 -12.19
N GLY A 172 -26.14 15.54 -13.45
CA GLY A 172 -27.52 15.34 -13.86
C GLY A 172 -28.07 13.96 -13.47
N GLY A 173 -29.30 13.68 -13.92
CA GLY A 173 -29.88 12.35 -13.90
C GLY A 173 -30.52 11.98 -12.57
N VAL A 174 -30.60 10.67 -12.29
CA VAL A 174 -31.26 10.17 -11.07
C VAL A 174 -30.23 10.01 -9.96
N GLU A 175 -30.03 11.07 -9.19
CA GLU A 175 -29.07 11.09 -8.08
C GLU A 175 -29.24 9.89 -7.12
N PRO A 176 -28.14 9.41 -6.53
CA PRO A 176 -28.19 8.38 -5.50
C PRO A 176 -28.72 8.96 -4.19
N ASP A 177 -29.49 8.17 -3.44
CA ASP A 177 -29.81 8.51 -2.05
C ASP A 177 -28.53 8.71 -1.23
N PRO A 178 -28.57 9.58 -0.20
CA PRO A 178 -27.49 9.71 0.77
C PRO A 178 -27.08 8.35 1.31
N ARG A 179 -25.78 8.04 1.35
CA ARG A 179 -25.32 6.69 1.70
C ARG A 179 -23.96 6.65 2.37
N PHE A 180 -23.78 5.67 3.25
CA PHE A 180 -22.52 5.31 3.86
C PHE A 180 -22.35 3.79 3.93
N GLY A 181 -21.11 3.31 4.09
CA GLY A 181 -20.84 1.86 4.11
C GLY A 181 -21.26 1.15 2.82
N HIS A 182 -21.27 1.90 1.71
CA HIS A 182 -21.55 1.41 0.37
C HIS A 182 -20.24 1.04 -0.34
N SER A 183 -20.34 0.40 -1.50
CA SER A 183 -19.21 0.16 -2.38
C SER A 183 -19.33 1.02 -3.62
N ALA A 184 -18.22 1.61 -4.07
CA ALA A 184 -18.12 2.33 -5.34
C ALA A 184 -16.86 1.86 -6.08
N LEU A 185 -17.04 1.28 -7.26
CA LEU A 185 -15.98 0.56 -7.98
C LEU A 185 -15.90 1.07 -9.42
N ASN A 186 -14.69 1.19 -9.94
CA ASN A 186 -14.45 1.51 -11.34
C ASN A 186 -14.76 0.30 -12.23
N TYR A 187 -15.58 0.50 -13.25
CA TYR A 187 -15.81 -0.45 -14.34
C TYR A 187 -15.91 0.30 -15.67
N LYS A 188 -14.99 0.01 -16.60
CA LYS A 188 -14.98 0.61 -17.95
C LYS A 188 -15.13 2.14 -17.93
N SER A 189 -14.33 2.83 -17.11
CA SER A 189 -14.33 4.29 -16.91
C SER A 189 -15.63 4.86 -16.34
N LYS A 190 -16.45 4.04 -15.68
CA LYS A 190 -17.66 4.44 -14.94
C LYS A 190 -17.53 4.03 -13.48
N ILE A 191 -18.29 4.68 -12.60
CA ILE A 191 -18.35 4.28 -11.19
C ILE A 191 -19.66 3.57 -10.93
N ILE A 192 -19.58 2.31 -10.49
CA ILE A 192 -20.72 1.51 -10.08
C ILE A 192 -20.84 1.59 -8.56
N VAL A 193 -21.99 2.04 -8.07
CA VAL A 193 -22.31 2.17 -6.65
C VAL A 193 -23.37 1.15 -6.25
N PHE A 194 -23.10 0.38 -5.20
CA PHE A 194 -24.02 -0.61 -4.65
C PHE A 194 -24.14 -0.49 -3.13
N GLY A 195 -25.38 -0.66 -2.66
CA GLY A 195 -25.70 -0.76 -1.25
C GLY A 195 -25.46 0.52 -0.43
N GLY A 196 -25.24 0.33 0.86
CA GLY A 196 -25.06 1.37 1.86
C GLY A 196 -26.28 1.57 2.74
N GLY A 197 -26.06 2.16 3.91
CA GLY A 197 -27.10 2.65 4.80
C GLY A 197 -27.45 4.09 4.45
N THR A 198 -28.74 4.44 4.51
CA THR A 198 -29.24 5.79 4.25
C THR A 198 -29.83 6.41 5.53
N ASN A 199 -30.75 7.37 5.36
CA ASN A 199 -31.41 8.09 6.43
C ASN A 199 -32.12 7.16 7.42
N PHE A 200 -32.24 7.65 8.65
CA PHE A 200 -32.98 6.95 9.68
C PHE A 200 -34.48 7.19 9.47
N ASN A 201 -35.24 6.12 9.32
CA ASN A 201 -36.68 6.20 9.24
C ASN A 201 -37.25 6.32 10.67
N THR A 202 -37.76 7.50 11.00
CA THR A 202 -38.31 7.82 12.33
C THR A 202 -39.58 7.04 12.66
N ILE A 203 -40.39 6.73 11.64
CA ILE A 203 -41.64 5.97 11.79
C ILE A 203 -41.32 4.52 12.18
N HIS A 204 -40.39 3.89 11.47
CA HIS A 204 -40.02 2.49 11.71
C HIS A 204 -38.87 2.30 12.71
N LYS A 205 -38.35 3.41 13.27
CA LYS A 205 -37.22 3.44 14.21
C LYS A 205 -36.03 2.60 13.77
N LEU A 206 -35.75 2.60 12.47
CA LEU A 206 -34.66 1.82 11.88
C LEU A 206 -33.93 2.61 10.81
N ARG A 207 -32.71 2.19 10.53
CA ARG A 207 -31.94 2.74 9.42
C ARG A 207 -32.17 1.91 8.18
N GLU A 208 -32.57 2.55 7.09
CA GLU A 208 -32.78 1.88 5.82
C GLU A 208 -31.44 1.53 5.15
N CYS A 209 -31.42 0.40 4.46
CA CYS A 209 -30.29 -0.03 3.63
C CYS A 209 -30.75 -0.08 2.17
N LEU A 210 -29.79 0.05 1.25
CA LEU A 210 -30.05 0.05 -0.18
C LEU A 210 -29.55 -1.26 -0.81
N ASN A 211 -30.12 -1.65 -1.96
CA ASN A 211 -29.62 -2.70 -2.85
C ASN A 211 -29.61 -2.26 -4.33
N GLY A 212 -30.08 -1.05 -4.64
CA GLY A 212 -30.08 -0.52 -6.01
C GLY A 212 -28.67 -0.26 -6.53
N ILE A 213 -28.48 -0.44 -7.84
CA ILE A 213 -27.25 -0.10 -8.55
C ILE A 213 -27.39 1.29 -9.16
N LYS A 214 -26.44 2.17 -8.84
CA LYS A 214 -26.29 3.50 -9.45
C LYS A 214 -24.99 3.53 -10.23
N ILE A 215 -25.02 4.11 -11.42
CA ILE A 215 -23.84 4.28 -12.27
C ILE A 215 -23.60 5.77 -12.46
N PHE A 216 -22.40 6.23 -12.13
CA PHE A 216 -21.95 7.56 -12.48
C PHE A 216 -21.09 7.49 -13.74
N HIS A 217 -21.42 8.33 -14.72
CA HIS A 217 -20.70 8.50 -15.98
C HIS A 217 -19.86 9.79 -15.89
N PRO A 218 -18.53 9.71 -15.69
CA PRO A 218 -17.70 10.89 -15.48
C PRO A 218 -17.57 11.81 -16.70
N ASP A 219 -17.66 11.24 -17.90
CA ASP A 219 -17.61 11.91 -19.19
C ASP A 219 -18.80 12.85 -19.42
N THR A 220 -19.99 12.43 -19.02
CA THR A 220 -21.24 13.19 -19.15
C THR A 220 -21.66 13.88 -17.85
N CYS A 221 -20.94 13.63 -16.76
CA CYS A 221 -21.28 14.06 -15.40
C CYS A 221 -22.75 13.74 -15.06
N ASN A 222 -23.16 12.48 -15.23
CA ASN A 222 -24.56 12.09 -15.11
C ASN A 222 -24.74 10.79 -14.31
N TRP A 223 -25.80 10.73 -13.50
CA TRP A 223 -26.20 9.50 -12.81
C TRP A 223 -27.25 8.71 -13.59
N GLU A 224 -27.05 7.41 -13.64
CA GLU A 224 -27.98 6.43 -14.18
C GLU A 224 -28.39 5.43 -13.09
N TYR A 225 -29.67 5.05 -13.06
CA TYR A 225 -30.14 3.91 -12.31
C TYR A 225 -30.12 2.66 -13.18
N LEU A 226 -29.33 1.65 -12.79
CA LEU A 226 -29.27 0.39 -13.52
C LEU A 226 -30.41 -0.52 -13.06
N LYS A 227 -31.38 -0.74 -13.96
CA LYS A 227 -32.42 -1.76 -13.75
C LYS A 227 -31.79 -3.14 -13.82
N THR A 228 -32.00 -3.95 -12.79
CA THR A 228 -31.48 -5.33 -12.74
C THR A 228 -32.59 -6.36 -12.62
N SER A 229 -32.34 -7.56 -13.13
CA SER A 229 -33.21 -8.73 -13.02
C SER A 229 -32.48 -9.91 -12.36
N GLY A 230 -33.12 -11.08 -12.25
CA GLY A 230 -32.52 -12.27 -11.66
C GLY A 230 -32.84 -12.42 -10.18
N THR A 231 -31.92 -13.03 -9.42
CA THR A 231 -32.16 -13.31 -7.99
C THR A 231 -32.24 -12.02 -7.18
N TYR A 232 -33.20 -11.95 -6.26
CA TYR A 232 -33.29 -10.84 -5.32
C TYR A 232 -32.10 -10.83 -4.36
N ILE A 233 -31.44 -9.68 -4.27
CA ILE A 233 -30.34 -9.43 -3.33
C ILE A 233 -30.82 -8.50 -2.24
N SER A 234 -30.62 -8.91 -0.99
CA SER A 234 -31.03 -8.13 0.18
C SER A 234 -30.28 -6.79 0.26
N THR A 235 -31.00 -5.76 0.72
CA THR A 235 -30.43 -4.45 1.09
C THR A 235 -29.34 -4.60 2.12
N ARG A 236 -28.19 -3.95 1.92
CA ARG A 236 -27.03 -4.14 2.80
C ARG A 236 -26.05 -2.99 2.85
N LYS A 237 -25.29 -2.92 3.93
CA LYS A 237 -24.14 -2.01 4.16
C LYS A 237 -22.94 -2.80 4.70
N TYR A 238 -21.74 -2.25 4.58
CA TYR A 238 -20.49 -2.85 5.07
C TYR A 238 -20.22 -4.26 4.51
N HIS A 239 -20.63 -4.50 3.27
CA HIS A 239 -20.38 -5.73 2.53
C HIS A 239 -19.01 -5.66 1.83
N SER A 240 -18.47 -6.81 1.44
CA SER A 240 -17.37 -6.86 0.48
C SER A 240 -17.89 -6.71 -0.93
N ALA A 241 -17.15 -5.96 -1.76
CA ALA A 241 -17.42 -5.86 -3.18
C ALA A 241 -16.13 -5.89 -4.00
N ALA A 242 -16.20 -6.51 -5.17
CA ALA A 242 -15.09 -6.59 -6.09
C ALA A 242 -15.60 -6.68 -7.52
N ILE A 243 -14.83 -6.16 -8.48
CA ILE A 243 -15.11 -6.33 -9.91
C ILE A 243 -14.05 -7.25 -10.49
N VAL A 244 -14.50 -8.30 -11.18
CA VAL A 244 -13.66 -9.24 -11.92
C VAL A 244 -14.29 -9.53 -13.28
N GLY A 245 -13.66 -9.02 -14.32
CA GLY A 245 -14.24 -8.96 -15.66
C GLY A 245 -15.61 -8.27 -15.63
N LYS A 246 -16.64 -8.90 -16.22
CA LYS A 246 -18.01 -8.36 -16.21
C LYS A 246 -18.84 -8.63 -14.96
N HIS A 247 -18.25 -9.18 -13.91
CA HIS A 247 -19.00 -9.54 -12.70
C HIS A 247 -18.67 -8.58 -11.58
N LEU A 248 -19.71 -7.93 -11.04
CA LEU A 248 -19.67 -7.33 -9.72
C LEU A 248 -20.00 -8.42 -8.71
N PHE A 249 -19.01 -8.74 -7.88
CA PHE A 249 -19.10 -9.68 -6.77
C PHE A 249 -19.50 -8.93 -5.50
N ILE A 250 -20.46 -9.48 -4.74
CA ILE A 250 -20.91 -8.98 -3.45
C ILE A 250 -20.92 -10.13 -2.43
N TYR A 251 -20.40 -9.90 -1.23
CA TYR A 251 -20.43 -10.87 -0.14
C TYR A 251 -20.68 -10.23 1.23
N GLY A 252 -21.56 -10.87 2.00
CA GLY A 252 -21.83 -10.54 3.39
C GLY A 252 -22.36 -9.12 3.60
N GLY A 253 -21.97 -8.52 4.73
CA GLY A 253 -22.43 -7.21 5.18
C GLY A 253 -23.55 -7.30 6.22
N LEU A 254 -24.16 -6.16 6.51
CA LEU A 254 -25.31 -6.04 7.42
C LEU A 254 -26.56 -5.70 6.63
N ASN A 255 -27.66 -6.41 6.89
CA ASN A 255 -28.96 -6.03 6.36
C ASN A 255 -29.58 -4.84 7.12
N GLN A 256 -30.80 -4.46 6.74
CA GLN A 256 -31.55 -3.36 7.36
C GLN A 256 -31.83 -3.54 8.87
N LYS A 257 -31.94 -4.80 9.34
CA LYS A 257 -32.09 -5.15 10.76
C LYS A 257 -30.76 -5.24 11.50
N ASN A 258 -29.64 -4.92 10.86
CA ASN A 258 -28.27 -5.13 11.33
C ASN A 258 -27.91 -6.59 11.61
N ASN A 259 -28.60 -7.55 10.98
CA ASN A 259 -28.15 -8.94 11.00
C ASN A 259 -26.99 -9.08 10.01
N LEU A 260 -25.99 -9.84 10.43
CA LEU A 260 -24.89 -10.26 9.58
C LEU A 260 -25.42 -11.16 8.45
N LEU A 261 -24.81 -11.02 7.28
CA LEU A 261 -25.08 -11.80 6.09
C LEU A 261 -23.87 -12.65 5.74
N ASP A 262 -24.12 -13.82 5.17
CA ASP A 262 -23.12 -14.78 4.64
C ASP A 262 -23.32 -15.05 3.14
N ASP A 263 -24.37 -14.47 2.55
CA ASP A 263 -24.73 -14.73 1.16
C ASP A 263 -23.76 -14.05 0.19
N CYS A 264 -23.63 -14.69 -0.97
CA CYS A 264 -22.76 -14.25 -2.04
C CYS A 264 -23.54 -14.09 -3.34
N ALA A 265 -23.29 -13.01 -4.06
CA ALA A 265 -24.00 -12.67 -5.29
C ALA A 265 -23.06 -12.14 -6.37
N LEU A 266 -23.40 -12.46 -7.62
CA LEU A 266 -22.76 -11.90 -8.80
C LEU A 266 -23.80 -11.14 -9.63
N LEU A 267 -23.52 -9.88 -9.94
CA LEU A 267 -24.21 -9.14 -10.99
C LEU A 267 -23.38 -9.23 -12.26
N ASN A 268 -23.96 -9.79 -13.32
CA ASN A 268 -23.39 -9.67 -14.66
C ASN A 268 -23.70 -8.27 -15.20
N LEU A 269 -22.68 -7.43 -15.35
CA LEU A 269 -22.78 -6.02 -15.74
C LEU A 269 -23.07 -5.81 -17.24
N GLU A 270 -22.98 -6.85 -18.06
CA GLU A 270 -23.37 -6.78 -19.48
C GLU A 270 -24.85 -7.17 -19.67
N LYS A 271 -25.37 -8.04 -18.81
CA LYS A 271 -26.75 -8.54 -18.87
C LYS A 271 -27.67 -7.90 -17.83
N ASN A 272 -27.11 -7.18 -16.85
CA ASN A 272 -27.79 -6.61 -15.70
C ASN A 272 -28.58 -7.65 -14.88
N THR A 273 -28.07 -8.88 -14.82
CA THR A 273 -28.74 -10.00 -14.14
C THR A 273 -27.96 -10.45 -12.91
N TRP A 274 -28.62 -10.46 -11.76
CA TRP A 274 -28.12 -11.02 -10.52
C TRP A 274 -28.25 -12.54 -10.47
N LYS A 275 -27.26 -13.17 -9.86
CA LYS A 275 -27.28 -14.58 -9.50
C LYS A 275 -26.65 -14.77 -8.13
N THR A 276 -27.42 -15.28 -7.17
CA THR A 276 -26.87 -15.77 -5.91
C THR A 276 -26.02 -17.01 -6.18
N ILE A 277 -24.85 -17.06 -5.58
CA ILE A 277 -23.95 -18.20 -5.65
C ILE A 277 -23.71 -18.73 -4.25
N TYR A 278 -23.72 -20.05 -4.11
CA TYR A 278 -23.33 -20.71 -2.88
C TYR A 278 -21.83 -20.96 -2.93
N LEU A 279 -21.14 -20.54 -1.87
CA LEU A 279 -19.71 -20.76 -1.69
C LEU A 279 -19.52 -21.36 -0.30
N GLU A 280 -19.03 -22.59 -0.24
CA GLU A 280 -18.63 -23.19 1.03
C GLU A 280 -17.41 -22.42 1.56
N GLY A 281 -17.51 -21.83 2.75
CA GLY A 281 -16.49 -20.90 3.25
C GLY A 281 -16.86 -20.19 4.56
N PRO A 282 -16.35 -18.96 4.78
CA PRO A 282 -16.57 -18.23 6.02
C PRO A 282 -18.07 -17.94 6.25
N THR A 283 -18.45 -17.98 7.53
CA THR A 283 -19.79 -17.64 8.02
C THR A 283 -20.09 -16.14 7.86
N GLU A 284 -21.23 -15.71 8.39
CA GLU A 284 -21.67 -14.33 8.31
C GLU A 284 -20.64 -13.32 8.82
N ASN A 285 -20.40 -12.28 8.02
CA ASN A 285 -19.33 -11.30 8.25
C ASN A 285 -19.69 -9.93 7.67
N ALA A 286 -19.29 -8.86 8.36
CA ALA A 286 -19.41 -7.49 7.89
C ALA A 286 -18.17 -6.66 8.22
N PHE A 287 -18.05 -5.48 7.60
CA PHE A 287 -16.93 -4.54 7.80
C PHE A 287 -15.56 -5.08 7.37
N GLN A 288 -15.53 -6.22 6.70
CA GLN A 288 -14.35 -6.68 5.97
C GLN A 288 -14.04 -5.77 4.79
N THR A 289 -12.79 -5.77 4.35
CA THR A 289 -12.40 -5.14 3.09
C THR A 289 -12.04 -6.20 2.08
N SER A 290 -12.27 -5.90 0.80
CA SER A 290 -11.96 -6.78 -0.31
C SER A 290 -11.16 -6.06 -1.38
N VAL A 291 -10.24 -6.79 -2.03
CA VAL A 291 -9.49 -6.27 -3.17
C VAL A 291 -9.27 -7.35 -4.22
N THR A 292 -9.44 -6.98 -5.48
CA THR A 292 -9.10 -7.84 -6.62
C THR A 292 -7.60 -7.77 -6.88
N VAL A 293 -6.93 -8.92 -6.92
CA VAL A 293 -5.51 -9.03 -7.28
C VAL A 293 -5.36 -9.98 -8.46
N LEU A 294 -4.90 -9.47 -9.59
CA LEU A 294 -4.71 -10.20 -10.84
C LEU A 294 -3.35 -9.82 -11.44
N ASN A 295 -2.77 -10.69 -12.26
CA ASN A 295 -1.61 -10.32 -13.07
C ASN A 295 -1.98 -9.28 -14.14
N ASP A 296 -0.99 -8.54 -14.65
CA ASP A 296 -1.22 -7.45 -15.61
C ASP A 296 -1.96 -7.91 -16.88
N ASP A 297 -1.55 -9.07 -17.41
CA ASP A 297 -2.16 -9.74 -18.55
C ASP A 297 -3.56 -10.32 -18.25
N GLN A 298 -3.93 -10.39 -16.98
CA GLN A 298 -5.22 -10.87 -16.50
C GLN A 298 -6.15 -9.74 -16.06
N LYS A 299 -5.83 -8.46 -16.28
CA LYS A 299 -6.73 -7.35 -15.88
C LYS A 299 -7.97 -7.22 -16.77
N ASN A 300 -7.89 -7.65 -18.02
CA ASN A 300 -8.97 -7.55 -19.02
C ASN A 300 -9.77 -8.86 -19.14
N LEU A 301 -10.12 -9.49 -18.02
CA LEU A 301 -10.95 -10.70 -18.06
C LEU A 301 -12.33 -10.39 -18.63
N SER A 302 -12.86 -11.31 -19.44
CA SER A 302 -14.28 -11.27 -19.82
C SER A 302 -15.19 -11.79 -18.70
N SER A 303 -14.67 -12.64 -17.80
CA SER A 303 -15.46 -13.36 -16.81
C SER A 303 -14.66 -13.67 -15.55
N ILE A 304 -15.33 -13.73 -14.39
CA ILE A 304 -14.76 -14.20 -13.13
C ILE A 304 -14.43 -15.70 -13.16
N TYR A 305 -15.05 -16.45 -14.08
CA TYR A 305 -14.88 -17.91 -14.19
C TYR A 305 -13.76 -18.34 -15.14
N HIS A 306 -13.06 -17.41 -15.77
CA HIS A 306 -12.01 -17.73 -16.73
C HIS A 306 -10.82 -16.79 -16.53
N ILE A 307 -9.68 -17.35 -16.13
CA ILE A 307 -8.40 -16.64 -16.08
C ILE A 307 -7.47 -17.23 -17.15
N PRO A 308 -6.98 -16.44 -18.12
CA PRO A 308 -5.97 -16.91 -19.06
C PRO A 308 -4.64 -17.17 -18.35
N SER A 309 -3.84 -18.11 -18.88
CA SER A 309 -2.48 -18.36 -18.39
C SER A 309 -1.66 -17.07 -18.41
N SER A 310 -1.00 -16.75 -17.29
CA SER A 310 -0.13 -15.58 -17.21
C SER A 310 1.27 -15.91 -17.68
N ILE A 311 1.88 -14.99 -18.42
CA ILE A 311 3.28 -15.11 -18.88
C ILE A 311 4.24 -14.66 -17.77
N HIS A 312 3.82 -13.70 -16.94
CA HIS A 312 4.71 -13.03 -15.98
C HIS A 312 4.62 -13.57 -14.55
N ASN A 313 3.53 -14.28 -14.18
CA ASN A 313 3.33 -14.94 -12.87
C ASN A 313 3.83 -14.11 -11.66
N LYS A 314 3.53 -12.81 -11.67
CA LYS A 314 3.90 -11.84 -10.62
C LYS A 314 3.08 -12.05 -9.36
N VAL A 315 1.85 -12.54 -9.50
CA VAL A 315 0.94 -12.86 -8.40
C VAL A 315 0.88 -14.37 -8.25
N LYS A 316 1.24 -14.88 -7.07
CA LYS A 316 1.24 -16.32 -6.75
C LYS A 316 -0.16 -16.94 -6.81
N LYS A 317 -1.18 -16.18 -6.38
CA LYS A 317 -2.58 -16.61 -6.38
C LYS A 317 -3.49 -15.46 -6.81
N PRO A 318 -3.88 -15.36 -8.10
CA PRO A 318 -4.82 -14.34 -8.54
C PRO A 318 -6.24 -14.62 -8.00
N GLY A 319 -6.96 -13.59 -7.61
CA GLY A 319 -8.31 -13.73 -7.07
C GLY A 319 -8.81 -12.50 -6.30
N ILE A 320 -9.86 -12.69 -5.52
CA ILE A 320 -10.41 -11.65 -4.63
C ILE A 320 -9.94 -11.94 -3.21
N TYR A 321 -9.15 -11.05 -2.65
CA TYR A 321 -8.65 -11.13 -1.28
C TYR A 321 -9.60 -10.41 -0.34
N ILE A 322 -9.90 -11.00 0.81
CA ILE A 322 -10.82 -10.46 1.81
C ILE A 322 -10.18 -10.56 3.20
N PHE A 323 -10.10 -9.45 3.92
CA PHE A 323 -9.42 -9.38 5.22
C PHE A 323 -10.26 -8.70 6.31
N GLY A 324 -10.11 -9.23 7.52
CA GLY A 324 -10.69 -8.69 8.74
C GLY A 324 -12.20 -8.67 8.74
N GLY A 325 -12.79 -7.72 9.48
CA GLY A 325 -14.23 -7.63 9.67
C GLY A 325 -14.68 -8.15 11.03
N ILE A 326 -16.00 -8.30 11.17
CA ILE A 326 -16.70 -8.75 12.37
C ILE A 326 -17.61 -9.91 11.99
N GLY A 327 -17.35 -11.08 12.58
CA GLY A 327 -18.17 -12.28 12.40
C GLY A 327 -19.31 -12.41 13.42
N HIS A 328 -19.95 -13.58 13.46
CA HIS A 328 -21.09 -13.91 14.33
C HIS A 328 -20.90 -13.49 15.81
N ASN A 329 -19.72 -13.73 16.36
CA ASN A 329 -19.41 -13.45 17.78
C ASN A 329 -19.25 -11.95 18.09
N LYS A 330 -19.51 -11.07 17.11
CA LYS A 330 -19.30 -9.61 17.20
C LYS A 330 -17.88 -9.20 17.57
N GLN A 331 -16.92 -10.09 17.35
CA GLN A 331 -15.50 -9.84 17.56
C GLN A 331 -14.80 -9.58 16.23
N ALA A 332 -13.88 -8.63 16.25
CA ALA A 332 -12.98 -8.41 15.13
C ALA A 332 -12.08 -9.64 14.94
N HIS A 333 -11.72 -9.94 13.70
CA HIS A 333 -10.73 -10.97 13.37
C HIS A 333 -9.71 -10.44 12.36
N ASN A 334 -8.65 -11.20 12.09
CA ASN A 334 -7.58 -10.90 11.14
C ASN A 334 -7.37 -12.03 10.13
N THR A 335 -8.43 -12.79 9.84
CA THR A 335 -8.33 -13.86 8.85
C THR A 335 -8.25 -13.27 7.44
N LEU A 336 -7.27 -13.74 6.67
CA LEU A 336 -7.17 -13.47 5.24
C LEU A 336 -7.78 -14.62 4.45
N TRP A 337 -8.79 -14.30 3.67
CA TRP A 337 -9.46 -15.22 2.77
C TRP A 337 -9.17 -14.87 1.33
N LEU A 338 -9.14 -15.88 0.47
CA LEU A 338 -9.04 -15.76 -0.98
C LEU A 338 -10.25 -16.43 -1.62
N ILE A 339 -10.85 -15.76 -2.59
CA ILE A 339 -11.76 -16.39 -3.54
C ILE A 339 -10.96 -16.68 -4.79
N ASN A 340 -10.77 -17.98 -5.05
CA ASN A 340 -10.11 -18.47 -6.25
C ASN A 340 -11.06 -18.26 -7.44
N VAL A 341 -10.67 -17.33 -8.32
CA VAL A 341 -11.37 -17.04 -9.57
C VAL A 341 -10.82 -17.92 -10.70
N GLY A 342 -11.44 -17.91 -11.87
CA GLY A 342 -10.98 -18.70 -13.03
C GLY A 342 -11.49 -20.14 -13.10
N GLN A 343 -12.40 -20.51 -12.20
CA GLN A 343 -13.01 -21.84 -12.16
C GLN A 343 -14.47 -21.76 -11.71
N ARG A 344 -15.25 -22.79 -12.02
CA ARG A 344 -16.65 -22.92 -11.61
C ARG A 344 -16.86 -24.27 -10.90
N PRO A 345 -17.29 -24.29 -9.63
CA PRO A 345 -17.64 -23.14 -8.78
C PRO A 345 -16.42 -22.31 -8.37
N LEU A 346 -16.66 -21.06 -7.90
CA LEU A 346 -15.61 -20.32 -7.18
C LEU A 346 -15.36 -21.00 -5.84
N ILE A 347 -14.14 -20.88 -5.31
CA ILE A 347 -13.75 -21.60 -4.09
C ILE A 347 -13.13 -20.63 -3.10
N TRP A 348 -13.60 -20.67 -1.85
CA TRP A 348 -12.95 -20.00 -0.74
C TRP A 348 -11.71 -20.78 -0.30
N GLU A 349 -10.65 -20.03 -0.01
CA GLU A 349 -9.45 -20.55 0.60
C GLU A 349 -9.06 -19.68 1.79
N LYS A 350 -8.90 -20.31 2.97
CA LYS A 350 -8.29 -19.66 4.12
C LYS A 350 -6.80 -19.60 3.90
N LEU A 351 -6.25 -18.41 3.64
CA LEU A 351 -4.83 -18.28 3.37
C LEU A 351 -4.02 -18.34 4.66
N LYS A 352 -3.02 -19.23 4.67
CA LYS A 352 -1.91 -19.18 5.61
C LYS A 352 -0.79 -18.39 4.95
N VAL A 353 -0.38 -17.31 5.59
CA VAL A 353 0.60 -16.36 5.07
C VAL A 353 1.71 -16.24 6.10
N ASP A 354 2.94 -16.32 5.63
CA ASP A 354 4.11 -16.19 6.50
C ASP A 354 4.32 -14.73 6.95
N GLY A 355 5.12 -14.54 7.99
CA GLY A 355 5.44 -13.23 8.54
C GLY A 355 4.39 -12.71 9.53
N ARG A 356 4.61 -11.49 10.04
CA ARG A 356 3.73 -10.86 11.04
C ARG A 356 2.72 -9.95 10.36
N GLY A 357 1.50 -10.46 10.18
CA GLY A 357 0.38 -9.70 9.63
C GLY A 357 -0.33 -8.80 10.65
N PRO A 358 -1.39 -8.10 10.22
CA PRO A 358 -2.16 -7.21 11.09
C PRO A 358 -2.90 -7.93 12.22
N SER A 359 -3.09 -7.22 13.33
CA SER A 359 -4.00 -7.63 14.40
C SER A 359 -5.47 -7.62 13.94
N PRO A 360 -6.38 -8.30 14.67
CA PRO A 360 -7.82 -8.23 14.42
C PRO A 360 -8.34 -6.81 14.30
N ARG A 361 -9.10 -6.54 13.22
CA ARG A 361 -9.58 -5.18 12.92
C ARG A 361 -10.71 -5.17 11.90
N PHE A 362 -11.47 -4.09 11.91
CA PHE A 362 -12.50 -3.79 10.92
C PHE A 362 -12.49 -2.28 10.61
N LEU A 363 -13.22 -1.85 9.58
CA LEU A 363 -13.18 -0.46 9.08
C LEU A 363 -11.76 0.05 8.75
N HIS A 364 -10.85 -0.87 8.45
CA HIS A 364 -9.52 -0.57 7.89
C HIS A 364 -9.64 -0.35 6.38
N SER A 365 -8.54 0.03 5.74
CA SER A 365 -8.44 -0.03 4.28
C SER A 365 -7.53 -1.16 3.84
N MET A 366 -7.89 -1.82 2.74
CA MET A 366 -7.04 -2.75 2.01
C MET A 366 -7.08 -2.41 0.53
N ILE A 367 -5.91 -2.28 -0.10
CA ILE A 367 -5.82 -1.96 -1.53
C ILE A 367 -4.58 -2.59 -2.16
N TYR A 368 -4.63 -2.91 -3.45
CA TYR A 368 -3.54 -3.56 -4.17
C TYR A 368 -2.78 -2.52 -4.99
N ASN A 369 -1.47 -2.47 -4.78
CA ASN A 369 -0.55 -1.76 -5.65
C ASN A 369 0.07 -2.77 -6.62
N ASP A 370 -0.36 -2.70 -7.88
CA ASP A 370 0.07 -3.58 -8.96
C ASP A 370 1.55 -3.38 -9.32
N ARG A 371 2.06 -2.15 -9.26
CA ARG A 371 3.45 -1.82 -9.57
C ARG A 371 4.39 -2.44 -8.55
N SER A 372 4.18 -2.16 -7.27
CA SER A 372 5.01 -2.72 -6.20
C SER A 372 4.71 -4.18 -5.91
N ASN A 373 3.56 -4.71 -6.37
CA ASN A 373 3.08 -6.07 -6.11
C ASN A 373 2.72 -6.37 -4.65
N HIS A 374 2.16 -5.39 -3.95
CA HIS A 374 1.78 -5.54 -2.56
C HIS A 374 0.31 -5.23 -2.36
N ILE A 375 -0.37 -6.04 -1.54
CA ILE A 375 -1.56 -5.57 -0.84
C ILE A 375 -1.09 -4.70 0.32
N ILE A 376 -1.68 -3.51 0.43
CA ILE A 376 -1.43 -2.54 1.50
C ILE A 376 -2.64 -2.55 2.43
N ILE A 377 -2.40 -2.72 3.73
CA ILE A 377 -3.41 -2.52 4.77
C ILE A 377 -3.02 -1.34 5.64
N PHE A 378 -3.98 -0.47 5.93
CA PHE A 378 -3.77 0.68 6.81
C PHE A 378 -4.96 0.91 7.75
N GLY A 379 -4.63 1.17 9.01
CA GLY A 379 -5.56 1.62 10.04
C GLY A 379 -6.66 0.62 10.37
N GLY A 380 -7.87 1.13 10.60
CA GLY A 380 -9.01 0.40 11.15
C GLY A 380 -9.06 0.50 12.67
N ARG A 381 -9.99 -0.24 13.27
CA ARG A 381 -10.14 -0.26 14.73
C ARG A 381 -10.47 -1.63 15.28
N ILE A 382 -10.35 -1.73 16.59
CA ILE A 382 -10.92 -2.79 17.42
C ILE A 382 -11.80 -2.14 18.50
N ASP A 383 -12.94 -2.76 18.78
CA ASP A 383 -13.84 -2.32 19.84
C ASP A 383 -13.56 -3.15 21.11
N ILE A 384 -13.50 -2.49 22.26
CA ILE A 384 -13.21 -3.10 23.56
C ILE A 384 -14.54 -3.20 24.32
N SER A 385 -15.10 -4.41 24.35
CA SER A 385 -16.45 -4.68 24.87
C SER A 385 -16.64 -4.30 26.34
N GLN A 386 -15.57 -4.39 27.15
CA GLN A 386 -15.63 -4.14 28.60
C GLN A 386 -15.78 -2.65 28.95
N THR A 387 -15.31 -1.76 28.08
CA THR A 387 -15.20 -0.31 28.35
C THR A 387 -16.05 0.54 27.43
N ASN A 388 -16.74 -0.05 26.44
CA ASN A 388 -17.41 0.66 25.35
C ASN A 388 -16.50 1.67 24.63
N THR A 389 -15.19 1.44 24.66
CA THR A 389 -14.20 2.25 23.95
C THR A 389 -13.72 1.50 22.71
N TYR A 390 -13.16 2.23 21.76
CA TYR A 390 -12.51 1.64 20.59
C TYR A 390 -11.11 2.22 20.42
N THR A 391 -10.24 1.43 19.82
CA THR A 391 -8.86 1.82 19.52
C THR A 391 -8.66 1.75 18.02
N CYS A 392 -8.39 2.90 17.40
CA CYS A 392 -7.96 2.98 16.01
C CYS A 392 -6.47 2.68 15.89
N TYR A 393 -6.07 2.24 14.70
CA TYR A 393 -4.68 1.97 14.32
C TYR A 393 -4.21 2.97 13.24
N ASN A 394 -2.89 3.16 13.12
CA ASN A 394 -2.19 3.87 12.04
C ASN A 394 -1.02 3.06 11.47
N ASP A 395 -0.98 1.77 11.76
CA ASP A 395 0.02 0.85 11.24
C ASP A 395 -0.18 0.60 9.73
N VAL A 396 0.92 0.30 9.05
CA VAL A 396 0.96 -0.05 7.63
C VAL A 396 1.48 -1.48 7.52
N TYR A 397 0.76 -2.31 6.79
CA TYR A 397 1.21 -3.66 6.45
C TYR A 397 1.28 -3.83 4.94
N LEU A 398 2.32 -4.53 4.49
CA LEU A 398 2.51 -4.89 3.09
C LEU A 398 2.56 -6.42 2.98
N LEU A 399 1.68 -6.98 2.15
CA LEU A 399 1.68 -8.40 1.79
C LEU A 399 2.26 -8.56 0.39
N CYS A 400 3.43 -9.21 0.29
CA CYS A 400 4.08 -9.51 -0.98
C CYS A 400 3.30 -10.58 -1.75
N MET A 401 2.73 -10.23 -2.90
CA MET A 401 1.85 -11.14 -3.65
C MET A 401 2.60 -12.23 -4.41
N GLN A 402 3.90 -12.06 -4.66
CA GLN A 402 4.76 -13.08 -5.26
C GLN A 402 5.00 -14.26 -4.30
N ARG A 403 5.16 -13.96 -3.00
CA ARG A 403 5.57 -14.95 -1.99
C ARG A 403 4.42 -15.36 -1.07
N LEU A 404 3.39 -14.51 -0.95
CA LEU A 404 2.40 -14.53 0.13
C LEU A 404 3.10 -14.46 1.48
N LEU A 405 3.79 -13.34 1.69
CA LEU A 405 4.59 -13.05 2.88
C LEU A 405 4.30 -11.61 3.35
N TRP A 406 3.93 -11.44 4.61
CA TRP A 406 3.92 -10.13 5.26
C TRP A 406 5.35 -9.64 5.45
N VAL A 407 5.70 -8.51 4.84
CA VAL A 407 7.04 -7.91 4.94
C VAL A 407 7.09 -6.91 6.09
N ARG A 408 8.27 -6.73 6.68
CA ARG A 408 8.50 -5.67 7.66
C ARG A 408 8.47 -4.33 6.94
N VAL A 409 7.77 -3.36 7.52
CA VAL A 409 7.60 -2.03 6.92
C VAL A 409 8.24 -0.99 7.82
N ARG A 410 9.17 -0.20 7.27
CA ARG A 410 9.69 1.00 7.93
C ARG A 410 8.93 2.20 7.42
N VAL A 411 8.15 2.82 8.30
CA VAL A 411 7.31 3.96 7.97
C VAL A 411 8.02 5.25 8.33
N GLN A 412 8.11 6.18 7.37
CA GLN A 412 8.73 7.50 7.55
C GLN A 412 7.78 8.63 7.10
N GLY A 413 8.15 9.88 7.41
CA GLY A 413 7.44 11.08 6.96
C GLY A 413 6.30 11.53 7.87
N GLU A 414 5.30 12.21 7.29
CA GLU A 414 4.15 12.78 7.99
C GLU A 414 3.06 11.74 8.24
N ILE A 415 3.31 10.85 9.20
CA ILE A 415 2.45 9.71 9.51
C ILE A 415 1.03 10.19 9.89
N PRO A 416 -0.03 9.70 9.22
CA PRO A 416 -1.40 10.07 9.56
C PRO A 416 -1.77 9.60 10.98
N PRO A 417 -2.65 10.33 11.69
CA PRO A 417 -3.21 9.85 12.95
C PRO A 417 -3.96 8.53 12.76
N ALA A 418 -4.01 7.75 13.84
CA ALA A 418 -4.80 6.52 13.92
C ALA A 418 -6.25 6.77 13.56
N ARG A 419 -6.78 5.95 12.66
CA ARG A 419 -8.11 6.17 12.09
C ARG A 419 -8.79 4.89 11.62
N SER A 420 -10.12 4.96 11.56
CA SER A 420 -10.99 3.95 10.97
C SER A 420 -12.08 4.60 10.11
N GLY A 421 -12.69 3.83 9.23
CA GLY A 421 -13.75 4.30 8.34
C GLY A 421 -13.26 5.34 7.32
N HIS A 422 -11.96 5.50 7.12
CA HIS A 422 -11.42 6.30 6.04
C HIS A 422 -11.60 5.60 4.69
N CYS A 423 -11.48 6.35 3.60
CA CYS A 423 -11.51 5.80 2.25
C CYS A 423 -10.13 5.91 1.60
N VAL A 424 -9.86 4.97 0.68
CA VAL A 424 -8.57 4.88 -0.01
C VAL A 424 -8.73 4.70 -1.50
N SER A 425 -7.76 5.18 -2.26
CA SER A 425 -7.63 4.88 -3.69
C SER A 425 -6.17 4.82 -4.11
N MET A 426 -5.86 4.01 -5.11
CA MET A 426 -4.53 3.95 -5.73
C MET A 426 -4.50 4.82 -6.98
N LEU A 427 -3.44 5.60 -7.13
CA LEU A 427 -3.06 6.23 -8.38
C LEU A 427 -1.55 6.13 -8.58
N GLY A 428 -1.12 5.28 -9.54
CA GLY A 428 0.29 4.94 -9.68
C GLY A 428 0.81 4.19 -8.45
N ASN A 429 1.95 4.64 -7.90
CA ASN A 429 2.54 4.08 -6.68
C ASN A 429 2.00 4.71 -5.38
N ASN A 430 1.13 5.71 -5.51
CA ASN A 430 0.62 6.49 -4.39
C ASN A 430 -0.73 5.94 -3.92
N MET A 431 -0.80 5.59 -2.63
CA MET A 431 -2.07 5.33 -1.94
C MET A 431 -2.57 6.63 -1.32
N PHE A 432 -3.73 7.09 -1.77
CA PHE A 432 -4.39 8.28 -1.27
C PHE A 432 -5.38 7.89 -0.17
N ILE A 433 -5.35 8.61 0.96
CA ILE A 433 -6.27 8.44 2.09
C ILE A 433 -7.03 9.73 2.34
N PHE A 434 -8.34 9.61 2.54
CA PHE A 434 -9.21 10.73 2.92
C PHE A 434 -10.14 10.36 4.10
N GLY A 435 -10.30 11.31 5.01
CA GLY A 435 -11.30 11.26 6.07
C GLY A 435 -11.06 10.16 7.12
N GLY A 436 -12.17 9.60 7.61
CA GLY A 436 -12.22 8.66 8.73
C GLY A 436 -12.35 9.35 10.09
N VAL A 437 -12.44 8.54 11.14
CA VAL A 437 -12.51 8.97 12.54
C VAL A 437 -11.30 8.43 13.31
N SER A 438 -10.74 9.26 14.18
CA SER A 438 -9.79 8.85 15.21
C SER A 438 -10.53 8.40 16.47
N ASN A 439 -9.80 8.11 17.56
CA ASN A 439 -10.42 7.74 18.84
C ASN A 439 -11.26 8.85 19.47
N THR A 440 -11.08 10.11 19.05
CA THR A 440 -11.70 11.28 19.71
C THR A 440 -12.54 12.13 18.78
N CYS A 441 -12.26 12.14 17.47
CA CYS A 441 -12.89 13.06 16.53
C CYS A 441 -12.74 12.62 15.07
N TYR A 442 -13.45 13.30 14.17
CA TYR A 442 -13.21 13.18 12.73
C TYR A 442 -11.77 13.59 12.39
N CYS A 443 -11.13 12.82 11.50
CA CYS A 443 -9.82 13.17 10.96
C CYS A 443 -9.91 14.41 10.06
N SER A 444 -8.78 15.06 9.77
CA SER A 444 -8.75 16.17 8.81
C SER A 444 -9.25 15.75 7.42
N SER A 445 -9.87 16.69 6.70
CA SER A 445 -10.19 16.57 5.26
C SER A 445 -8.98 16.78 4.35
N ASP A 446 -7.77 16.82 4.90
CA ASP A 446 -6.55 16.81 4.09
C ASP A 446 -6.27 15.39 3.57
N MET A 447 -5.65 15.31 2.40
CA MET A 447 -5.22 14.05 1.81
C MET A 447 -3.89 13.62 2.43
N TYR A 448 -3.80 12.35 2.86
CA TYR A 448 -2.52 11.72 3.14
C TYR A 448 -2.15 10.79 2.00
N ILE A 449 -0.87 10.77 1.63
CA ILE A 449 -0.37 9.96 0.54
C ILE A 449 0.75 9.07 1.05
N LEU A 450 0.61 7.76 0.84
CA LEU A 450 1.68 6.78 1.06
C LEU A 450 2.38 6.53 -0.27
N GLU A 451 3.65 6.92 -0.34
CA GLU A 451 4.54 6.53 -1.42
C GLU A 451 5.19 5.19 -1.09
N THR A 452 5.21 4.30 -2.08
CA THR A 452 5.74 2.93 -1.97
C THR A 452 6.82 2.63 -3.00
N GLU A 453 7.11 3.55 -3.91
CA GLU A 453 8.20 3.42 -4.86
C GLU A 453 9.56 3.67 -4.21
N ASN A 454 10.39 2.64 -4.13
CA ASN A 454 11.71 2.68 -3.47
C ASN A 454 12.57 3.90 -3.83
N ALA A 455 12.67 4.25 -5.12
CA ALA A 455 13.49 5.38 -5.55
C ALA A 455 12.93 6.71 -5.02
N LYS A 456 11.60 6.88 -5.09
CA LYS A 456 10.94 8.10 -4.63
C LYS A 456 10.93 8.22 -3.11
N VAL A 457 10.71 7.12 -2.39
CA VAL A 457 10.79 7.04 -0.94
C VAL A 457 12.16 7.53 -0.45
N LYS A 458 13.27 7.04 -1.05
CA LYS A 458 14.62 7.49 -0.69
C LYS A 458 14.84 8.98 -0.90
N GLU A 459 14.35 9.53 -2.02
CA GLU A 459 14.41 10.98 -2.29
C GLU A 459 13.64 11.78 -1.24
N LEU A 460 12.45 11.32 -0.85
CA LEU A 460 11.61 11.99 0.14
C LEU A 460 12.23 11.95 1.54
N ILE A 461 12.82 10.81 1.94
CA ILE A 461 13.55 10.67 3.21
C ILE A 461 14.70 11.69 3.28
N GLN A 462 15.54 11.74 2.25
CA GLN A 462 16.67 12.69 2.22
C GLN A 462 16.20 14.16 2.26
N LYS A 463 15.09 14.48 1.59
CA LYS A 463 14.49 15.82 1.64
C LYS A 463 13.97 16.15 3.03
N ASP A 464 13.34 15.20 3.70
CA ASP A 464 12.80 15.37 5.06
C ASP A 464 13.93 15.54 6.08
N GLU A 465 15.00 14.74 5.99
CA GLU A 465 16.19 14.88 6.83
C GLU A 465 16.84 16.25 6.68
N LYS A 466 17.03 16.72 5.44
CA LYS A 466 17.56 18.07 5.17
C LYS A 466 16.65 19.16 5.74
N LYS A 467 15.33 19.01 5.61
CA LYS A 467 14.34 19.95 6.17
C LYS A 467 14.43 19.98 7.69
N LYS A 468 14.50 18.82 8.35
CA LYS A 468 14.66 18.71 9.81
C LYS A 468 15.96 19.36 10.27
N GLN A 469 17.07 19.08 9.60
CA GLN A 469 18.36 19.70 9.93
C GLN A 469 18.32 21.22 9.79
N PHE A 470 17.74 21.73 8.69
CA PHE A 470 17.58 23.16 8.49
C PHE A 470 16.73 23.82 9.59
N LEU A 471 15.64 23.19 10.03
CA LEU A 471 14.82 23.70 11.12
C LEU A 471 15.59 23.76 12.44
N ILE A 472 16.38 22.73 12.75
CA ILE A 472 17.27 22.71 13.92
C ILE A 472 18.28 23.87 13.84
N ASP A 473 18.89 24.11 12.69
CA ASP A 473 19.85 25.19 12.49
C ASP A 473 19.20 26.57 12.68
N VAL A 474 17.96 26.76 12.19
CA VAL A 474 17.17 27.98 12.39
C VAL A 474 16.83 28.19 13.87
N GLU A 475 16.45 27.15 14.60
CA GLU A 475 16.18 27.23 16.04
C GLU A 475 17.45 27.58 16.83
N ASN A 476 18.57 26.94 16.51
CA ASN A 476 19.87 27.23 17.10
C ASN A 476 20.30 28.69 16.84
N TYR A 477 20.11 29.19 15.61
CA TYR A 477 20.38 30.59 15.28
C TYR A 477 19.52 31.55 16.10
N LYS A 478 18.21 31.30 16.20
CA LYS A 478 17.29 32.10 17.02
C LYS A 478 17.69 32.09 18.51
N ALA A 479 18.05 30.92 19.05
CA ALA A 479 18.51 30.78 20.42
C ALA A 479 19.80 31.56 20.68
N ASN A 480 20.77 31.50 19.76
CA ASN A 480 22.03 32.23 19.86
C ASN A 480 21.82 33.74 19.78
N LYS A 481 20.98 34.24 18.86
CA LYS A 481 20.64 35.66 18.77
C LYS A 481 19.97 36.18 20.06
N ASN A 482 19.06 35.38 20.64
CA ASN A 482 18.43 35.71 21.92
C ASN A 482 19.43 35.73 23.09
N ARG A 483 20.39 34.80 23.12
CA ARG A 483 21.48 34.80 24.12
C ARG A 483 22.36 36.04 23.98
N GLN A 484 22.73 36.42 22.75
CA GLN A 484 23.51 37.64 22.50
C GLN A 484 22.74 38.90 22.94
N ALA A 485 21.46 39.03 22.60
CA ALA A 485 20.63 40.15 23.03
C ALA A 485 20.53 40.26 24.57
N ARG A 486 20.35 39.13 25.27
CA ARG A 486 20.34 39.10 26.74
C ARG A 486 21.69 39.50 27.33
N SER A 487 22.81 39.05 26.76
CA SER A 487 24.15 39.44 27.20
C SER A 487 24.39 40.94 27.02
N VAL A 488 23.97 41.51 25.89
CA VAL A 488 24.08 42.96 25.64
C VAL A 488 23.22 43.77 26.62
N MET A 489 21.98 43.34 26.89
CA MET A 489 21.15 43.99 27.91
C MET A 489 21.76 43.90 29.31
N ALA A 490 22.25 42.72 29.72
CA ALA A 490 22.90 42.56 31.01
C ALA A 490 24.15 43.46 31.17
N LYS A 491 24.98 43.59 30.12
CA LYS A 491 26.13 44.50 30.10
C LYS A 491 25.73 45.98 30.14
N ARG A 492 24.55 46.33 29.60
CA ARG A 492 24.03 47.70 29.64
C ARG A 492 23.49 48.03 31.03
N SER A 493 22.72 47.13 31.64
CA SER A 493 22.24 47.27 33.02
C SER A 493 23.38 47.33 34.04
N SER A 494 24.43 46.52 33.89
CA SER A 494 25.60 46.60 34.79
C SER A 494 26.36 47.92 34.66
N ARG A 495 26.48 48.48 33.45
CA ARG A 495 27.07 49.81 33.22
C ARG A 495 26.23 50.94 33.80
N GLU A 496 24.90 50.85 33.75
CA GLU A 496 24.02 51.86 34.36
C GLU A 496 24.09 51.79 35.89
N LEU A 497 24.10 50.59 36.48
CA LEU A 497 24.30 50.40 37.92
C LEU A 497 25.64 50.96 38.40
N SER A 498 26.73 50.77 37.64
CA SER A 498 28.04 51.33 38.01
C SER A 498 28.10 52.87 37.92
N LYS A 499 27.29 53.49 37.05
CA LYS A 499 27.20 54.96 36.98
C LYS A 499 26.45 55.53 38.18
N ILE A 500 25.45 54.83 38.68
CA ILE A 500 24.68 55.22 39.87
C ILE A 500 25.53 55.07 41.15
N SER A 501 26.39 54.05 41.24
CA SER A 501 27.31 53.88 42.37
C SER A 501 28.45 54.90 42.37
N GLY A 502 29.00 55.25 41.20
CA GLY A 502 30.08 56.25 41.08
C GLY A 502 29.66 57.68 41.39
N SER A 503 28.36 58.01 41.30
CA SER A 503 27.83 59.34 41.67
C SER A 503 27.64 59.55 43.18
N ARG A 504 27.90 58.54 44.03
CA ARG A 504 27.74 58.63 45.50
C ARG A 504 29.04 58.86 46.27
N GLU A 505 30.21 58.89 45.62
CA GLU A 505 31.51 59.13 46.28
C GLU A 505 31.95 60.60 46.32
N GLY A 506 31.08 61.56 45.95
CA GLY A 506 31.42 62.98 45.85
C GLY A 506 30.90 63.91 46.96
N TYR A 507 30.31 63.38 48.04
CA TYR A 507 29.80 64.20 49.15
C TYR A 507 30.18 63.57 50.49
N TYR A 508 31.40 63.85 50.94
CA TYR A 508 31.79 63.79 52.35
C TYR A 508 32.66 64.99 52.68
#